data_AF-A0A415ZKI6-F1
#
_entry.id   AF-A0A415ZKI6-F1
#
_cell.length_a   1.000
_cell.length_b   1.000
_cell.length_c   1.000
_cell.angle_alpha   90.00
_cell.angle_beta   90.00
_cell.angle_gamma   90.00
#
_symmetry.space_group_name_H-M   'P 1'
#
loop_
_entity.id
_entity.type
_entity.pdbx_description
1 polymer ?
#
loop_
_entity_poly.entity_id
_entity_poly.type
_entity_poly.pdbx_seq_one_letter_code
_entity_poly.pdbx_strand_id
1 'polypeptide(L)' 'MREEYDIMSLNPKKNPLAKTNKKQVTINLDENVIEYFKNQSDAVGIPYQTLINLYLRDCMKNNRHPEVIWDQSVS' A
#
# COMPACT_ATOMS: atom_id res chain seq x y z
N MET A 1 -32.26 6.32 7.45
CA MET A 1 -31.80 7.47 6.64
C MET A 1 -32.89 8.52 6.75
N ARG A 2 -32.58 9.79 7.05
CA ARG A 2 -33.62 10.82 7.14
C ARG A 2 -34.12 11.15 5.72
N GLU A 3 -35.42 11.38 5.57
CA GLU A 3 -36.14 11.54 4.30
C GLU A 3 -35.75 12.83 3.52
N GLU A 4 -34.90 13.68 4.10
CA GLU A 4 -34.61 15.02 3.60
C GLU A 4 -33.16 15.18 3.12
N TYR A 5 -32.60 14.15 2.50
CA TYR A 5 -31.31 14.26 1.81
C TYR A 5 -31.48 13.86 0.35
N ASP A 6 -31.97 14.79 -0.46
CA ASP A 6 -31.96 14.63 -1.91
C ASP A 6 -30.53 14.85 -2.44
N ILE A 7 -29.70 13.83 -2.27
CA ILE A 7 -28.27 13.77 -2.61
C ILE A 7 -28.02 14.10 -4.10
N MET A 8 -29.04 13.99 -4.95
CA MET A 8 -29.00 14.31 -6.37
C MET A 8 -28.99 15.82 -6.63
N SER A 9 -29.60 16.63 -5.74
CA SER A 9 -29.67 18.09 -5.85
C SER A 9 -28.34 18.80 -5.49
N LEU A 10 -27.41 18.08 -4.86
CA LEU A 10 -26.16 18.61 -4.29
C LEU A 10 -24.97 18.68 -5.28
N ASN A 11 -25.20 18.44 -6.57
CA ASN A 11 -24.21 18.46 -7.65
C ASN A 11 -22.85 17.80 -7.24
N PRO A 12 -22.86 16.48 -6.96
CA PRO A 12 -21.73 15.78 -6.39
C PRO A 12 -20.50 15.88 -7.30
N LYS A 13 -19.49 16.65 -6.88
CA LYS A 13 -18.18 16.68 -7.54
C LYS A 13 -17.55 15.29 -7.45
N LYS A 14 -17.22 14.69 -8.60
CA LYS A 14 -16.44 13.45 -8.65
C LYS A 14 -15.15 13.64 -7.84
N ASN A 15 -14.97 12.82 -6.81
CA ASN A 15 -13.76 12.84 -6.01
C ASN A 15 -12.55 12.51 -6.91
N PRO A 16 -11.57 13.43 -7.09
CA PRO A 16 -10.37 13.17 -7.90
C PRO A 16 -9.57 11.95 -7.42
N LEU A 17 -9.69 11.61 -6.14
CA LEU A 17 -9.04 10.45 -5.51
C LEU A 17 -9.73 9.12 -5.84
N ALA A 18 -10.93 9.13 -6.42
CA ALA A 18 -11.62 7.91 -6.85
C ALA A 18 -10.94 7.25 -8.07
N LYS A 19 -9.99 7.94 -8.72
CA LYS A 19 -9.32 7.46 -9.96
C LYS A 19 -8.08 6.61 -9.72
N THR A 20 -7.59 6.44 -8.49
CA THR A 20 -6.48 5.50 -8.29
C THR A 20 -7.06 4.10 -8.15
N ASN A 21 -7.10 3.35 -9.26
CA ASN A 21 -7.45 1.92 -9.29
C ASN A 21 -6.41 1.14 -8.48
N LYS A 22 -6.54 1.13 -7.15
CA LYS A 22 -5.82 0.19 -6.29
C LYS A 22 -6.37 -1.18 -6.60
N LYS A 23 -5.57 -2.01 -7.26
CA LYS A 23 -5.91 -3.41 -7.46
C LYS A 23 -5.72 -4.15 -6.14
N GLN A 24 -6.78 -4.78 -5.63
CA GLN A 24 -6.66 -5.68 -4.49
C GLN A 24 -5.94 -6.93 -4.94
N VAL A 25 -4.83 -7.27 -4.26
CA VAL A 25 -4.03 -8.47 -4.50
C VAL A 25 -3.67 -9.09 -3.17
N THR A 26 -3.55 -10.41 -3.15
CA THR A 26 -2.97 -11.15 -2.01
C THR A 26 -1.48 -11.32 -2.26
N ILE A 27 -0.66 -10.95 -1.28
CA ILE A 27 0.79 -11.11 -1.32
C ILE A 27 1.17 -11.87 -0.05
N ASN A 28 1.94 -12.93 -0.20
CA ASN A 28 2.55 -13.61 0.95
C ASN A 28 3.78 -12.82 1.36
N LEU A 29 3.86 -12.48 2.65
CA LEU A 29 4.98 -11.80 3.27
C LEU A 29 5.42 -12.62 4.47
N ASP A 30 6.73 -12.67 4.70
CA ASP A 30 7.29 -13.31 5.88
C ASP A 30 6.82 -12.59 7.16
N GLU A 31 6.67 -13.35 8.25
CA GLU A 31 6.15 -12.83 9.52
C GLU A 31 7.01 -11.67 10.06
N ASN A 32 8.34 -11.81 9.97
CA ASN A 32 9.30 -10.78 10.38
C ASN A 32 9.16 -9.48 9.56
N VAL A 33 8.83 -9.56 8.27
CA VAL A 33 8.56 -8.39 7.43
C VAL A 33 7.30 -7.69 7.90
N ILE A 34 6.23 -8.45 8.20
CA ILE A 34 4.98 -7.89 8.71
C ILE A 34 5.21 -7.19 10.06
N GLU A 35 5.94 -7.83 10.98
CA GLU A 35 6.27 -7.26 12.28
C GLU A 35 7.09 -5.98 12.18
N TYR A 36 8.12 -5.98 11.32
CA TYR A 36 8.92 -4.78 11.05
C TYR A 36 8.04 -3.60 10.63
N PHE A 37 7.16 -3.79 9.65
CA PHE A 37 6.31 -2.71 9.16
C PHE A 37 5.21 -2.30 10.15
N LYS A 38 4.76 -3.18 11.05
CA LYS A 38 3.88 -2.81 12.16
C LYS A 38 4.57 -1.87 13.15
N ASN A 39 5.78 -2.21 13.57
CA ASN A 39 6.55 -1.36 14.48
C ASN A 39 6.87 0.01 13.86
N GLN A 40 7.19 0.04 12.56
CA GLN A 40 7.39 1.30 11.83
C GLN A 40 6.08 2.09 11.65
N SER A 41 4.94 1.42 11.47
CA SER A 41 3.66 2.12 11.38
C SER A 41 3.29 2.85 12.66
N ASP A 42 3.63 2.30 13.83
CA ASP A 42 3.36 2.92 15.12
C ASP A 42 4.17 4.22 15.29
N ALA A 43 5.40 4.26 14.78
CA ALA A 43 6.25 5.45 14.83
C ALA A 43 5.81 6.56 13.87
N VAL A 44 5.34 6.20 12.66
CA VAL A 44 5.03 7.17 11.58
C VAL A 44 3.54 7.56 11.56
N GLY A 45 2.67 6.77 12.21
CA GLY A 45 1.24 7.03 12.30
C GLY A 45 0.45 6.69 11.02
N ILE A 46 0.98 5.83 10.15
CA ILE A 46 0.30 5.36 8.94
C ILE A 46 0.15 3.83 8.94
N PRO A 47 -0.95 3.25 8.46
CA PRO A 47 -1.15 1.79 8.50
C PRO A 47 -0.02 1.01 7.81
N TYR A 48 0.42 -0.10 8.40
CA TYR A 48 1.54 -0.89 7.87
C TYR A 48 1.36 -1.32 6.41
N GLN A 49 0.14 -1.64 5.95
CA GLN A 49 -0.10 -1.95 4.54
C GLN A 49 0.14 -0.74 3.62
N THR A 50 -0.18 0.47 4.09
CA THR A 50 0.09 1.71 3.35
C THR A 50 1.59 1.98 3.29
N LEU A 51 2.30 1.74 4.39
CA LEU A 51 3.74 1.88 4.49
C LEU A 51 4.48 0.89 3.58
N ILE A 52 4.09 -0.38 3.56
CA ILE A 52 4.62 -1.39 2.63
C ILE A 52 4.47 -0.91 1.18
N ASN A 53 3.27 -0.48 0.80
CA ASN A 53 3.01 0.01 -0.55
C ASN A 53 3.80 1.29 -0.88
N LEU A 54 4.07 2.16 0.11
CA LEU A 54 4.92 3.33 -0.07
C LEU A 54 6.37 2.92 -0.39
N TYR A 55 6.91 1.94 0.32
CA TYR A 55 8.25 1.42 0.07
C TYR A 55 8.36 0.74 -1.30
N LEU A 56 7.35 -0.06 -1.70
CA LEU A 56 7.31 -0.65 -3.04
C LEU A 56 7.29 0.44 -4.14
N ARG A 57 6.57 1.54 -3.92
CA ARG A 57 6.59 2.70 -4.82
C ARG A 57 7.94 3.39 -4.89
N ASP A 58 8.63 3.50 -3.75
CA ASP A 58 9.99 4.04 -3.72
C ASP A 58 10.95 3.16 -4.51
N CYS A 59 10.87 1.83 -4.34
CA CYS A 59 11.67 0.88 -5.13
C CYS A 59 11.46 1.06 -6.64
N MET A 60 10.22 1.23 -7.09
CA MET A 60 9.92 1.50 -8.50
C MET A 60 10.48 2.85 -8.96
N LYS A 61 10.30 3.91 -8.17
CA LYS A 61 10.78 5.26 -8.53
C LYS A 61 12.30 5.33 -8.64
N ASN A 62 12.99 4.60 -7.78
CA ASN A 62 14.45 4.58 -7.72
C ASN A 62 15.08 3.46 -8.56
N ASN A 63 14.28 2.71 -9.36
CA ASN A 63 14.74 1.58 -10.17
C ASN A 63 15.65 0.61 -9.39
N ARG A 64 15.26 0.29 -8.15
CA ARG A 64 16.03 -0.66 -7.33
C ARG A 64 15.86 -2.06 -7.93
N HIS A 65 16.96 -2.64 -8.38
CA HIS A 65 16.99 -4.03 -8.85
C HIS A 65 17.51 -4.93 -7.74
N PRO A 66 16.87 -6.08 -7.48
CA PRO A 66 17.40 -7.06 -6.55
C PRO A 66 18.70 -7.63 -7.11
N GLU A 67 19.78 -7.51 -6.34
CA GLU A 67 21.00 -8.25 -6.61
C GLU A 67 20.79 -9.67 -6.09
N VAL A 68 20.52 -10.61 -7.00
CA VAL A 68 20.40 -12.02 -6.63
C VAL A 68 21.80 -12.62 -6.57
N ILE A 69 22.37 -12.65 -5.37
CA ILE A 69 23.61 -13.38 -5.11
C ILE A 69 23.22 -14.84 -4.89
N TRP A 70 23.39 -15.67 -5.92
CA TRP A 70 23.31 -17.12 -5.78
C TRP A 70 24.60 -17.60 -5.14
N ASP A 71 24.57 -17.91 -3.85
CA ASP A 71 25.68 -18.62 -3.23
C ASP A 71 25.71 -20.05 -3.79
N GLN A 72 26.73 -20.38 -4.59
CA GLN A 72 26.89 -21.68 -5.22
C GLN A 72 27.45 -22.75 -4.26
N SER A 73 27.52 -22.50 -2.94
CA SER A 73 28.01 -23.47 -1.98
C SER A 73 26.91 -24.40 -1.45
N VAL A 74 26.29 -25.18 -2.33
CA VAL A 74 25.68 -26.46 -1.93
C VAL A 74 25.95 -27.48 -3.04
N SER A 75 27.10 -28.13 -2.94
CA SER A 75 27.42 -29.40 -3.61
C SER A 75 27.28 -30.55 -2.62
#